data_AF-X6KVN3-F1
#
_entry.id   AF-X6KVN3-F1
#
_cell.length_a   1.000
_cell.length_b   1.000
_cell.length_c   1.000
_cell.angle_alpha   90.00
_cell.angle_beta   90.00
_cell.angle_gamma   90.00
#
_symmetry.space_group_name_H-M   'P 1'
#
loop_
_entity.id
_entity.type
_entity.pdbx_description
1 polymer ?
#
loop_
_entity_poly.entity_id
_entity_poly.type
_entity_poly.pdbx_seq_one_letter_code
_entity_poly.pdbx_strand_id
1 'polypeptide(L)' 'MRHPMAMTNTAYAPRTNVFAQIGNRIMNGLVAMAEANGRVKQIERLQSMSDAELASRGIKRNEIVHHVFRDMYHV' A
#
# COMPACT_ATOMS: atom_id res chain seq x y z
N MET A 1 27.54 -53.36 -23.85
CA MET A 1 27.14 -52.93 -22.50
C MET A 1 27.48 -51.45 -22.33
N ARG A 2 26.55 -50.69 -21.71
CA ARG A 2 26.63 -49.29 -21.24
C ARG A 2 26.02 -48.20 -22.16
N HIS A 3 25.04 -47.54 -21.56
CA HIS A 3 24.06 -46.56 -22.05
C HIS A 3 24.67 -45.20 -22.40
N PRO A 4 23.89 -44.32 -23.05
CA PRO A 4 23.26 -43.29 -22.21
C PRO A 4 21.76 -43.08 -22.46
N MET A 5 21.03 -43.02 -21.34
CA MET A 5 19.65 -42.62 -21.23
C MET A 5 19.51 -41.15 -21.65
N ALA A 6 18.57 -40.85 -22.54
CA ALA A 6 18.17 -39.48 -22.82
C ALA A 6 17.44 -38.92 -21.58
N MET A 7 18.13 -38.10 -20.79
CA MET A 7 17.51 -37.24 -19.80
C MET A 7 16.95 -36.01 -20.52
N THR A 8 15.67 -35.99 -20.82
CA THR A 8 14.96 -34.76 -21.15
C THR A 8 14.67 -34.02 -19.86
N ASN A 9 15.63 -33.21 -19.41
CA ASN A 9 15.37 -32.22 -18.37
C ASN A 9 14.44 -31.15 -18.96
N THR A 10 13.13 -31.25 -18.72
CA THR A 10 12.19 -30.13 -18.95
C THR A 10 12.55 -29.04 -17.97
N ALA A 11 13.50 -28.18 -18.36
CA ALA A 11 13.71 -26.92 -17.69
C ALA A 11 12.43 -26.10 -17.87
N TYR A 12 11.60 -26.05 -16.82
CA TYR A 12 10.49 -25.13 -16.72
C TYR A 12 11.08 -23.72 -16.56
N ALA A 13 11.56 -23.14 -17.66
CA ALA A 13 11.93 -21.74 -17.70
C ALA A 13 10.65 -20.96 -17.37
N PRO A 14 10.58 -20.22 -16.25
CA PRO A 14 9.43 -19.37 -16.00
C PRO A 14 9.46 -18.35 -17.14
N ARG A 15 8.55 -18.49 -18.10
CA ARG A 15 8.31 -17.46 -19.10
C ARG A 15 7.95 -16.22 -18.29
N THR A 16 8.89 -15.29 -18.17
CA THR A 16 8.68 -14.01 -17.50
C THR A 16 7.58 -13.30 -18.26
N ASN A 17 6.35 -13.47 -17.79
CA ASN A 17 5.17 -13.03 -18.50
C ASN A 17 5.13 -11.50 -18.36
N VAL A 18 5.55 -10.79 -19.42
CA VAL A 18 5.70 -9.33 -19.43
C VAL A 18 4.39 -8.65 -18.99
N PHE A 19 3.24 -9.24 -19.36
CA PHE A 19 1.92 -8.81 -18.89
C PHE A 19 1.73 -8.95 -17.38
N ALA A 20 2.21 -10.05 -16.78
CA ALA A 20 2.17 -10.23 -15.33
C ALA A 20 3.09 -9.22 -14.62
N GLN A 21 4.25 -8.89 -15.20
CA GLN A 21 5.13 -7.86 -14.64
C GLN A 21 4.51 -6.47 -14.71
N ILE A 22 3.86 -6.11 -15.82
CA ILE A 22 3.17 -4.82 -15.95
C ILE A 22 2.00 -4.75 -14.96
N GLY A 23 1.19 -5.81 -14.86
CA GLY A 23 0.08 -5.89 -13.90
C GLY A 23 0.56 -5.74 -12.45
N ASN A 24 1.61 -6.45 -12.06
CA ASN A 24 2.21 -6.33 -10.72
C ASN A 24 2.71 -4.91 -10.43
N ARG A 25 3.31 -4.23 -11.41
CA ARG A 25 3.78 -2.84 -11.24
C ARG A 25 2.63 -1.84 -11.07
N ILE A 26 1.55 -2.00 -11.82
CA ILE A 26 0.34 -1.18 -11.67
C ILE A 26 -0.26 -1.40 -10.28
N MET A 27 -0.41 -2.66 -9.87
CA MET A 27 -0.99 -3.00 -8.57
C MET A 27 -0.14 -2.46 -7.41
N ASN A 28 1.18 -2.61 -7.48
CA ASN A 28 2.09 -2.04 -6.48
C ASN A 28 2.03 -0.51 -6.46
N GLY A 29 1.84 0.16 -7.60
CA GLY A 29 1.62 1.60 -7.67
C GLY A 29 0.30 2.03 -7.00
N LEU A 30 -0.77 1.26 -7.20
CA LEU A 30 -2.06 1.50 -6.54
C LEU A 30 -1.98 1.28 -5.02
N VAL A 31 -1.30 0.22 -4.59
CA VAL A 31 -1.04 -0.03 -3.16
C VAL A 31 -0.18 1.08 -2.58
N ALA A 32 0.88 1.52 -3.26
CA ALA A 32 1.70 2.64 -2.81
C ALA A 32 0.89 3.95 -2.75
N MET A 33 -0.07 4.18 -3.65
CA MET A 33 -0.98 5.33 -3.59
C MET A 33 -1.99 5.22 -2.43
N ALA A 34 -2.50 4.02 -2.17
CA ALA A 34 -3.36 3.74 -1.02
C ALA A 34 -2.60 3.87 0.32
N GLU A 35 -1.33 3.45 0.35
CA GLU A 35 -0.44 3.64 1.50
C GLU A 35 0.02 5.10 1.64
N ALA A 36 0.19 5.81 0.52
CA ALA A 36 0.50 7.24 0.45
C ALA A 36 -0.68 8.13 0.87
N ASN A 37 -1.89 7.57 1.01
CA ASN A 37 -2.96 8.19 1.78
C ASN A 37 -2.64 8.17 3.29
N GLY A 38 -1.44 8.60 3.68
CA GLY A 38 -1.03 8.79 5.07
C GLY A 38 -2.02 9.68 5.83
N ARG A 39 -2.70 10.59 5.11
CA ARG A 39 -3.83 11.37 5.65
C ARG A 39 -5.00 10.51 6.11
N VAL A 40 -5.39 9.47 5.36
CA VAL A 40 -6.46 8.54 5.77
C VAL A 40 -6.03 7.75 7.01
N LYS A 41 -4.80 7.20 7.03
CA LYS A 41 -4.25 6.54 8.22
C LYS A 41 -4.19 7.49 9.43
N GLN A 42 -3.89 8.77 9.20
CA GLN A 42 -3.87 9.79 10.24
C GLN A 42 -5.28 10.07 10.78
N ILE A 43 -6.29 10.13 9.90
CA ILE A 43 -7.70 10.27 10.30
C ILE A 43 -8.13 9.06 11.13
N GLU A 44 -7.86 7.84 10.67
CA GLU A 44 -8.20 6.61 11.40
C GLU A 44 -7.53 6.58 12.79
N ARG A 45 -6.25 6.95 12.87
CA ARG A 45 -5.51 7.05 14.14
C ARG A 45 -6.11 8.09 15.07
N LEU A 46 -6.54 9.25 14.57
CA LEU A 46 -7.20 10.27 15.38
C LEU A 46 -8.61 9.83 15.78
N GLN A 47 -9.33 9.13 14.91
CA GLN A 47 -10.65 8.58 15.22
C GLN A 47 -10.60 7.45 16.24
N SER A 48 -9.50 6.70 16.35
CA SER A 48 -9.34 5.68 17.39
C SER A 48 -9.00 6.24 18.78
N MET A 49 -8.65 7.53 18.90
CA MET A 49 -8.36 8.17 20.20
C MET A 49 -9.64 8.46 20.99
N SER A 50 -9.53 8.60 22.30
CA SER A 50 -10.62 9.10 23.16
C SER A 50 -10.79 10.62 23.03
N ASP A 51 -11.96 11.15 23.41
CA ASP A 51 -12.21 12.60 23.33
C ASP A 51 -11.29 13.41 24.26
N ALA A 52 -10.86 12.83 25.40
CA ALA A 52 -9.89 13.46 26.30
C ALA A 52 -8.49 13.56 25.67
N GLU A 53 -8.07 12.55 24.93
CA GLU A 53 -6.79 12.57 24.19
C GLU A 53 -6.83 13.54 23.00
N LEU A 54 -7.96 13.59 22.29
CA LEU A 54 -8.18 14.58 21.24
C LEU A 54 -8.17 16.01 21.81
N ALA A 55 -8.84 16.24 22.95
CA ALA A 55 -8.86 17.53 23.63
C ALA A 55 -7.46 17.95 24.11
N SER A 56 -6.66 16.99 24.61
CA SER A 56 -5.26 17.24 25.00
C SER A 56 -4.38 17.66 23.81
N ARG A 57 -4.76 17.27 22.58
CA ARG A 57 -4.14 17.68 21.31
C ARG A 57 -4.79 18.93 20.71
N GLY A 58 -5.82 19.50 21.34
CA GLY A 58 -6.58 20.63 20.82
C GLY A 58 -7.45 20.31 19.59
N ILE A 59 -7.78 19.04 19.37
CA ILE A 59 -8.56 18.57 18.23
C ILE A 59 -9.97 18.20 18.71
N LYS A 60 -11.00 18.66 17.98
CA LYS A 60 -12.38 18.18 18.19
C LYS A 60 -12.65 16.99 17.27
N ARG A 61 -13.46 16.02 17.71
CA ARG A 61 -13.80 14.82 16.94
C ARG A 61 -14.32 15.13 15.52
N ASN A 62 -15.20 16.11 15.41
CA ASN A 62 -15.79 16.56 14.15
C ASN A 62 -14.81 17.35 13.25
N GLU A 63 -13.72 17.87 13.83
CA GLU A 63 -12.70 18.65 13.12
C GLU A 63 -11.50 17.81 12.66
N ILE A 64 -11.48 16.50 12.94
CA ILE A 64 -10.35 15.61 12.59
C ILE A 64 -10.01 15.72 11.09
N VAL A 65 -11.01 15.69 10.22
CA VAL A 65 -10.80 15.76 8.76
C VAL A 65 -10.24 17.14 8.37
N HIS A 66 -10.84 18.22 8.86
CA HIS A 66 -10.35 19.59 8.61
C HIS A 66 -8.93 19.78 9.13
N HIS A 67 -8.60 19.25 10.31
CA HIS A 67 -7.27 19.30 10.90
C HIS A 67 -6.23 18.58 10.05
N VAL A 68 -6.55 17.39 9.55
CA VAL A 68 -5.63 16.56 8.75
C VAL A 68 -5.37 17.16 7.37
N PHE A 69 -6.37 17.82 6.77
CA PHE A 69 -6.26 18.44 5.45
C PHE A 69 -5.98 19.95 5.49
N ARG A 70 -5.74 20.55 6.67
CA ARG A 70 -5.51 22.00 6.78
C ARG A 70 -4.31 22.46 5.96
N ASP A 71 -3.35 21.58 5.73
CA ASP A 71 -2.15 21.79 4.94
C ASP A 71 -2.44 21.99 3.45
N MET A 72 -3.57 21.49 2.94
CA MET A 72 -3.98 21.66 1.54
C MET A 72 -4.70 23.00 1.27
N TYR A 73 -5.30 23.62 2.30
CA TYR A 73 -6.07 24.86 2.15
C TYR A 73 -5.23 26.14 2.26
N HIS A 74 -4.01 26.05 2.80
CA HIS A 74 -3.10 27.18 2.89
C HIS A 74 -2.11 27.16 1.72
N VAL A 75 -2.53 27.66 0.56
CA VAL A 75 -1.65 28.05 -0.58
C VAL A 75 -1.26 29.51 -0.45
#